data_AF-A0A442HHB8-F1
#
_entry.id   AF-A0A442HHB8-F1
#
_cell.length_a   1.000
_cell.length_b   1.000
_cell.length_c   1.000
_cell.angle_alpha   90.00
_cell.angle_beta   90.00
_cell.angle_gamma   90.00
#
_symmetry.space_group_name_H-M   'P 1'
#
loop_
_entity.id
_entity.type
_entity.pdbx_description
1 polymer ?
#
loop_
_entity_poly.entity_id
_entity_poly.type
_entity_poly.pdbx_seq_one_letter_code
_entity_poly.pdbx_strand_id
1 'polypeptide(L)'
;MESVSLSPRFDEFEHLTRLHPLTVLDDHSRFSVALSACADQATETVKARLITAFRRYGLPWRIATDNGPPWGDGGCNDFTLLTVWLIETGIAVSHSRPCHPQTLGKDERFHRSLKAETLQGPPFEDLAKAQDAFDQWRHVYNAQRPHDALDGGVPLDRYQVSPRQYRETVEPFEYAKDDLIRRVQQHGFVSILGRLMRLCRAFEGKSVAFRPTGTDGVFEAWFRHQKIETIDLNTLAR
;
A
#
# COMPACT_ATOMS: atom_id res chain seq x y z
N MET A 1 11.27 -9.24 16.91
CA MET A 1 10.89 -9.33 15.49
C MET A 1 9.95 -8.17 15.23
N GLU A 2 10.50 -7.00 14.91
CA GLU A 2 9.71 -5.79 14.70
C GLU A 2 9.05 -5.86 13.31
N SER A 3 7.75 -5.55 13.25
CA SER A 3 7.00 -5.57 12.00
C SER A 3 7.39 -4.37 11.13
N VAL A 4 8.05 -4.61 10.00
CA VAL A 4 8.31 -3.60 8.97
C VAL A 4 7.00 -3.22 8.27
N SER A 5 6.64 -1.95 8.36
CA SER A 5 5.48 -1.35 7.68
C SER A 5 5.94 -0.22 6.79
N LEU A 6 5.44 -0.19 5.55
CA LEU A 6 5.77 0.88 4.61
C LEU A 6 4.58 1.81 4.41
N SER A 7 4.85 3.10 4.25
CA SER A 7 3.84 4.10 3.89
C SER A 7 4.14 4.64 2.49
N PRO A 8 3.34 4.29 1.47
CA PRO A 8 3.49 4.85 0.14
C PRO A 8 2.61 6.09 -0.03
N ARG A 9 3.11 7.07 -0.77
CA ARG A 9 2.38 8.29 -1.10
C ARG A 9 2.79 8.84 -2.47
N PHE A 10 1.80 9.38 -3.18
CA PHE A 10 1.95 10.09 -4.44
C PHE A 10 1.69 11.58 -4.25
N ASP A 11 2.56 12.40 -4.83
CA ASP A 11 2.34 13.84 -4.97
C ASP A 11 2.48 14.25 -6.44
N GLU A 12 1.78 15.32 -6.84
CA GLU A 12 1.88 15.91 -8.17
C GLU A 12 2.70 17.20 -8.12
N PHE A 13 3.64 17.35 -9.06
CA PHE A 13 4.45 18.55 -9.22
C PHE A 13 4.24 19.17 -10.61
N GLU A 14 4.00 20.48 -10.68
CA GLU A 14 3.70 21.19 -11.93
C GLU A 14 4.96 21.64 -12.67
N HIS A 15 5.47 20.82 -13.62
CA HIS A 15 6.56 21.23 -14.52
C HIS A 15 6.52 20.50 -15.87
N LEU A 16 5.89 21.09 -16.92
CA LEU A 16 5.83 20.72 -18.37
C LEU A 16 5.56 19.24 -18.80
N THR A 17 5.80 18.26 -17.94
CA THR A 17 5.26 16.89 -17.90
C THR A 17 4.83 16.65 -16.45
N ARG A 18 3.62 16.14 -16.21
CA ARG A 18 3.17 15.86 -14.83
C ARG A 18 4.08 14.81 -14.22
N LEU A 19 4.95 15.24 -13.31
CA LEU A 19 5.82 14.36 -12.54
C LEU A 19 5.04 13.89 -11.32
N HIS A 20 4.91 12.57 -11.18
CA HIS A 20 4.22 11.93 -10.07
C HIS A 20 5.19 11.05 -9.28
N PRO A 21 5.88 11.58 -8.25
CA PRO A 21 6.81 10.78 -7.48
C PRO A 21 6.08 9.76 -6.61
N LEU A 22 6.39 8.48 -6.82
CA LEU A 22 6.05 7.43 -5.88
C LEU A 22 7.10 7.40 -4.78
N THR A 23 6.67 7.62 -3.55
CA THR A 23 7.51 7.50 -2.37
C THR A 23 7.07 6.31 -1.55
N VAL A 24 8.00 5.56 -0.99
CA VAL A 24 7.75 4.44 -0.07
C VAL A 24 8.72 4.54 1.09
N LEU A 25 8.20 4.80 2.29
CA LEU A 25 9.01 5.02 3.49
C LEU A 25 8.80 3.89 4.50
N ASP A 26 9.90 3.36 5.06
CA ASP A 26 9.82 2.48 6.21
C ASP A 26 9.47 3.25 7.48
N ASP A 27 8.47 2.76 8.22
CA ASP A 27 7.96 3.43 9.40
C ASP A 27 8.94 3.38 10.59
N HIS A 28 9.74 2.35 10.71
CA HIS A 28 10.65 2.21 11.85
C HIS A 28 11.95 3.02 11.65
N SER A 29 12.65 2.77 10.55
CA SER A 29 13.98 3.32 10.28
C SER A 29 13.96 4.67 9.59
N ARG A 30 12.80 5.14 9.10
CA ARG A 30 12.68 6.26 8.14
C ARG A 30 13.40 6.00 6.82
N PHE A 31 13.81 4.77 6.51
CA PHE A 31 14.49 4.49 5.26
C PHE A 31 13.54 4.66 4.09
N SER A 32 13.94 5.48 3.12
CA SER A 32 13.23 5.58 1.85
C SER A 32 13.48 4.28 1.09
N VAL A 33 12.50 3.38 1.05
CA VAL A 33 12.59 2.10 0.34
C VAL A 33 12.51 2.31 -1.17
N ALA A 34 11.62 3.21 -1.62
CA ALA A 34 11.52 3.60 -3.01
C ALA A 34 11.25 5.12 -3.12
N LEU A 35 11.86 5.71 -4.15
CA LEU A 35 11.57 7.04 -4.64
C LEU A 35 11.65 6.96 -6.17
N SER A 36 10.51 7.03 -6.84
CA SER A 36 10.44 6.83 -8.29
C SER A 36 9.72 7.97 -8.99
N ALA A 37 10.34 8.52 -10.03
CA ALA A 37 9.70 9.47 -10.94
C ALA A 37 8.75 8.73 -11.90
N CYS A 38 7.45 8.95 -11.76
CA CYS A 38 6.44 8.33 -12.63
C CYS A 38 5.76 9.38 -13.52
N ALA A 39 5.35 8.94 -14.71
CA ALA A 39 4.54 9.73 -15.65
C ALA A 39 3.06 9.83 -15.24
N ASP A 40 2.60 8.89 -14.42
CA ASP A 40 1.21 8.74 -14.00
C ASP A 40 1.11 8.03 -12.63
N GLN A 41 -0.12 7.94 -12.13
CA GLN A 41 -0.49 7.22 -10.91
C GLN A 41 -1.19 5.88 -11.23
N ALA A 42 -0.99 5.31 -12.42
CA ALA A 42 -1.70 4.10 -12.84
C ALA A 42 -1.23 2.88 -12.05
N THR A 43 -2.16 1.99 -11.70
CA THR A 43 -1.91 0.75 -10.94
C THR A 43 -0.69 -0.04 -11.44
N GLU A 44 -0.56 -0.23 -12.76
CA GLU A 44 0.54 -1.00 -13.34
C GLU A 44 1.89 -0.31 -13.17
N THR A 45 1.94 1.02 -13.32
CA THR A 45 3.14 1.83 -13.07
C THR A 45 3.59 1.66 -11.62
N VAL A 46 2.67 1.82 -10.67
CA VAL A 46 2.97 1.69 -9.23
C VAL A 46 3.42 0.29 -8.88
N LYS A 47 2.70 -0.71 -9.37
CA LYS A 47 3.01 -2.12 -9.16
C LYS A 47 4.41 -2.46 -9.67
N ALA A 48 4.80 -2.00 -10.85
CA ALA A 48 6.15 -2.23 -11.39
C ALA A 48 7.26 -1.64 -10.50
N ARG A 49 7.04 -0.44 -9.95
CA ARG A 49 7.99 0.20 -9.02
C ARG A 49 8.06 -0.53 -7.68
N LEU A 50 6.92 -0.95 -7.13
CA LEU A 50 6.86 -1.76 -5.91
C LEU A 50 7.55 -3.11 -6.09
N ILE A 51 7.33 -3.81 -7.22
CA ILE A 51 8.02 -5.06 -7.53
C ILE A 51 9.55 -4.87 -7.54
N THR A 52 10.03 -3.77 -8.14
CA THR A 52 11.46 -3.44 -8.14
C THR A 52 11.99 -3.25 -6.71
N ALA A 53 11.24 -2.55 -5.86
CA ALA A 53 11.59 -2.39 -4.46
C ALA A 53 11.57 -3.73 -3.69
N PHE A 54 10.54 -4.55 -3.88
CA PHE A 54 10.39 -5.83 -3.20
C PHE A 54 11.44 -6.85 -3.61
N ARG A 55 11.89 -6.85 -4.88
CA ARG A 55 13.02 -7.69 -5.33
C ARG A 55 14.32 -7.29 -4.63
N ARG A 56 14.53 -6.00 -4.36
CA ARG A 56 15.76 -5.49 -3.74
C ARG A 56 15.76 -5.61 -2.21
N TYR A 57 14.61 -5.34 -1.58
CA TYR A 57 14.51 -5.14 -0.14
C TYR A 57 13.61 -6.17 0.58
N GLY A 58 13.00 -7.10 -0.17
CA GLY A 58 12.01 -8.04 0.34
C GLY A 58 10.64 -7.40 0.58
N LEU A 59 9.69 -8.24 0.99
CA LEU A 59 8.30 -7.87 1.25
C LEU A 59 8.12 -7.37 2.68
N PRO A 60 7.50 -6.21 2.90
CA PRO A 60 7.12 -5.78 4.23
C PRO A 60 5.99 -6.68 4.78
N TRP A 61 5.75 -6.62 6.08
CA TRP A 61 4.58 -7.28 6.67
C TRP A 61 3.29 -6.53 6.36
N ARG A 62 3.38 -5.20 6.30
CA ARG A 62 2.23 -4.32 6.09
C ARG A 62 2.59 -3.15 5.21
N ILE A 63 1.64 -2.69 4.42
CA ILE A 63 1.67 -1.40 3.73
C ILE A 63 0.50 -0.56 4.22
N ALA A 64 0.80 0.64 4.69
CA ALA A 64 -0.15 1.62 5.17
C ALA A 64 -0.33 2.72 4.13
N THR A 65 -1.43 2.72 3.40
CA THR A 65 -1.68 3.66 2.29
C THR A 65 -2.52 4.85 2.75
N ASP A 66 -2.51 5.91 1.96
CA ASP A 66 -3.57 6.92 2.01
C ASP A 66 -4.84 6.43 1.28
N ASN A 67 -5.88 7.28 1.25
CA ASN A 67 -7.16 6.99 0.60
C ASN A 67 -7.26 7.56 -0.83
N GLY A 68 -6.17 8.14 -1.34
CA GLY A 68 -6.12 8.70 -2.68
C GLY A 68 -5.85 7.62 -3.73
N PRO A 69 -6.16 7.90 -5.01
CA PRO A 69 -5.68 7.05 -6.10
C PRO A 69 -4.14 6.90 -6.05
N PRO A 70 -3.58 5.72 -6.38
CA PRO A 70 -4.23 4.46 -6.78
C PRO A 70 -4.56 3.51 -5.61
N TRP A 71 -4.47 3.99 -4.38
CA TRP A 71 -4.63 3.19 -3.17
C TRP A 71 -6.08 3.08 -2.70
N GLY A 72 -6.89 4.09 -3.01
CA GLY A 72 -8.34 4.13 -2.77
C GLY A 72 -9.09 4.79 -3.94
N ASP A 73 -10.41 4.59 -3.98
CA ASP A 73 -11.30 5.20 -4.99
C ASP A 73 -12.02 6.47 -4.48
N GLY A 74 -11.66 6.97 -3.29
CA GLY A 74 -12.30 8.13 -2.66
C GLY A 74 -13.75 7.91 -2.20
N GLY A 75 -14.28 6.69 -2.30
CA GLY A 75 -15.63 6.30 -1.86
C GLY A 75 -15.64 5.33 -0.67
N CYS A 76 -16.68 4.49 -0.59
CA CYS A 76 -16.88 3.50 0.47
C CYS A 76 -16.00 2.24 0.37
N ASN A 77 -14.98 2.20 -0.51
CA ASN A 77 -14.16 1.00 -0.73
C ASN A 77 -12.70 1.23 -0.34
N ASP A 78 -12.28 0.61 0.76
CA ASP A 78 -10.89 0.55 1.22
C ASP A 78 -10.00 -0.40 0.40
N PHE A 79 -10.40 -0.80 -0.81
CA PHE A 79 -9.63 -1.76 -1.60
C PHE A 79 -9.67 -1.46 -3.10
N THR A 80 -8.48 -1.37 -3.71
CA THR A 80 -8.26 -1.30 -5.16
C THR A 80 -7.60 -2.58 -5.68
N LEU A 81 -7.54 -2.77 -7.00
CA LEU A 81 -6.82 -3.90 -7.61
C LEU A 81 -5.35 -3.98 -7.15
N LEU A 82 -4.72 -2.83 -6.89
CA LEU A 82 -3.37 -2.75 -6.37
C LEU A 82 -3.28 -3.33 -4.95
N THR A 83 -4.20 -2.94 -4.06
CA THR A 83 -4.24 -3.48 -2.68
C THR A 83 -4.57 -4.97 -2.65
N VAL A 84 -5.45 -5.45 -3.53
CA VAL A 84 -5.75 -6.88 -3.68
C VAL A 84 -4.50 -7.64 -4.09
N TRP A 85 -3.73 -7.13 -5.07
CA TRP A 85 -2.46 -7.71 -5.45
C TRP A 85 -1.45 -7.74 -4.28
N LEU A 86 -1.36 -6.68 -3.46
CA LEU A 86 -0.51 -6.69 -2.27
C LEU A 86 -0.90 -7.82 -1.30
N ILE A 87 -2.19 -8.00 -1.03
CA ILE A 87 -2.69 -9.09 -0.19
C ILE A 87 -2.38 -10.45 -0.82
N GLU A 88 -2.47 -10.58 -2.15
CA GLU A 88 -2.07 -11.81 -2.84
C GLU A 88 -0.60 -12.15 -2.65
N THR A 89 0.28 -11.15 -2.62
CA THR A 89 1.71 -11.32 -2.33
C THR A 89 2.03 -11.57 -0.84
N GLY A 90 1.01 -11.60 0.03
CA GLY A 90 1.19 -11.82 1.46
C GLY A 90 1.43 -10.55 2.28
N ILE A 91 1.19 -9.36 1.71
CA ILE A 91 1.38 -8.08 2.39
C ILE A 91 0.03 -7.62 2.94
N ALA A 92 -0.06 -7.38 4.25
CA ALA A 92 -1.26 -6.80 4.85
C ALA A 92 -1.42 -5.34 4.40
N VAL A 93 -2.66 -4.92 4.13
CA VAL A 93 -2.96 -3.53 3.78
C VAL A 93 -3.73 -2.87 4.92
N SER A 94 -3.36 -1.63 5.22
CA SER A 94 -4.11 -0.77 6.14
C SER A 94 -4.26 0.60 5.54
N HIS A 95 -5.43 1.20 5.72
CA HIS A 95 -5.67 2.58 5.34
C HIS A 95 -5.37 3.48 6.52
N SER A 96 -4.69 4.59 6.25
CA SER A 96 -4.50 5.65 7.24
C SER A 96 -5.88 6.19 7.63
N ARG A 97 -6.25 6.06 8.90
CA ARG A 97 -7.49 6.67 9.39
C ARG A 97 -7.39 8.20 9.25
N PRO A 98 -8.49 8.89 8.92
CA PRO A 98 -8.54 10.34 9.03
C PRO A 98 -8.04 10.76 10.42
N CYS A 99 -7.15 11.76 10.47
CA CYS A 99 -6.55 12.29 11.70
C CYS A 99 -5.58 11.34 12.45
N HIS A 100 -4.74 10.56 11.75
CA HIS A 100 -3.59 9.87 12.35
C HIS A 100 -2.26 10.63 12.09
N PRO A 101 -1.95 11.70 12.84
CA PRO A 101 -0.88 12.67 12.53
C PRO A 101 0.53 12.09 12.53
N GLN A 102 0.77 10.97 13.22
CA GLN A 102 2.11 10.36 13.30
C GLN A 102 2.57 9.75 11.95
N THR A 103 1.65 9.12 11.21
CA THR A 103 1.97 8.52 9.90
C THR A 103 2.07 9.58 8.83
N LEU A 104 1.20 10.60 8.88
CA LEU A 104 1.21 11.72 7.94
C LEU A 104 2.43 12.63 8.13
N GLY A 105 2.83 12.92 9.37
CA GLY A 105 3.89 13.90 9.65
C GLY A 105 5.28 13.49 9.16
N LYS A 106 5.59 12.19 9.12
CA LYS A 106 6.87 11.68 8.57
C LYS A 106 6.91 11.80 7.05
N ASP A 107 5.82 11.46 6.37
CA ASP A 107 5.72 11.49 4.92
C ASP A 107 5.67 12.94 4.46
N GLU A 108 4.88 13.79 5.12
CA GLU A 108 4.87 15.23 4.87
C GLU A 108 6.26 15.87 5.05
N ARG A 109 7.00 15.50 6.10
CA ARG A 109 8.37 15.98 6.30
C ARG A 109 9.31 15.49 5.19
N PHE A 110 9.17 14.24 4.78
CA PHE A 110 9.92 13.65 3.67
C PHE A 110 9.67 14.44 2.37
N HIS A 111 8.40 14.66 2.01
CA HIS A 111 8.03 15.39 0.79
C HIS A 111 8.43 16.84 0.82
N ARG A 112 8.33 17.53 1.96
CA ARG A 112 8.84 18.90 2.10
C ARG A 112 10.34 18.97 1.83
N SER A 113 11.11 18.03 2.38
CA SER A 113 12.58 17.99 2.19
C SER A 113 12.94 17.66 0.74
N LEU A 114 12.27 16.65 0.16
CA LEU A 114 12.44 16.30 -1.24
C LEU A 114 12.14 17.49 -2.15
N LYS A 115 10.98 18.14 -1.97
CA LYS A 115 10.57 19.28 -2.79
C LYS A 115 11.52 20.47 -2.66
N ALA A 116 12.00 20.76 -1.45
CA ALA A 116 12.91 21.87 -1.21
C ALA A 116 14.29 21.66 -1.86
N GLU A 117 14.72 20.42 -2.02
CA GLU A 117 16.10 20.11 -2.40
C GLU A 117 16.25 19.57 -3.82
N THR A 118 15.20 18.98 -4.40
CA THR A 118 15.24 18.43 -5.76
C THR A 118 14.31 19.13 -6.75
N LEU A 119 13.30 19.87 -6.26
CA LEU A 119 12.22 20.42 -7.10
C LEU A 119 12.11 21.95 -7.08
N GLN A 120 13.06 22.68 -6.47
CA GLN A 120 13.08 24.16 -6.52
C GLN A 120 13.78 24.73 -7.74
N GLY A 121 14.48 23.89 -8.51
CA GLY A 121 15.20 24.30 -9.73
C GLY A 121 14.30 24.40 -10.96
N PRO A 122 14.90 24.62 -12.15
CA PRO A 122 14.19 24.50 -13.42
C PRO A 122 13.53 23.12 -13.57
N PRO A 123 12.44 23.01 -14.37
CA PRO A 123 11.87 21.73 -14.77
C PRO A 123 12.93 20.73 -15.23
N PHE A 124 12.76 19.46 -14.86
CA PHE A 124 13.56 18.40 -15.45
C PHE A 124 13.27 18.28 -16.96
N GLU A 125 14.31 17.93 -17.72
CA GLU A 125 14.21 17.70 -19.17
C GLU A 125 13.32 16.49 -19.47
N ASP A 126 13.46 15.42 -18.68
CA ASP A 126 12.67 14.20 -18.79
C ASP A 126 12.58 13.47 -17.44
N LEU A 127 11.81 12.37 -17.42
CA LEU A 127 11.65 11.52 -16.24
C LEU A 127 12.95 10.81 -15.81
N ALA A 128 13.88 10.58 -16.74
CA ALA A 128 15.14 9.93 -16.41
C ALA A 128 16.03 10.88 -15.59
N LYS A 129 16.12 12.15 -15.98
CA LYS A 129 16.80 13.21 -15.20
C LYS A 129 16.15 13.42 -13.84
N ALA A 130 14.82 13.39 -13.78
CA ALA A 130 14.12 13.44 -12.49
C ALA A 130 14.48 12.22 -11.61
N GLN A 131 14.54 11.02 -12.18
CA GLN A 131 14.94 9.81 -11.47
C GLN A 131 16.39 9.86 -10.98
N ASP A 132 17.33 10.35 -11.80
CA ASP A 132 18.74 10.50 -11.40
C ASP A 132 18.88 11.42 -10.18
N ALA A 133 18.19 12.57 -10.20
CA ALA A 133 18.17 13.50 -9.09
C ALA A 133 17.56 12.87 -7.82
N PHE A 134 16.48 12.12 -7.98
CA PHE A 134 15.85 11.37 -6.90
C PHE A 134 16.75 10.28 -6.32
N ASP A 135 17.48 9.54 -7.15
CA ASP A 135 18.39 8.49 -6.70
C ASP A 135 19.57 9.07 -5.91
N GLN A 136 20.14 10.18 -6.38
CA GLN A 136 21.19 10.90 -5.66
C GLN A 136 20.68 11.43 -4.32
N TRP A 137 19.52 12.09 -4.33
CA TRP A 137 18.91 12.62 -3.11
C TRP A 137 18.57 11.51 -2.12
N ARG A 138 17.99 10.40 -2.58
CA ARG A 138 17.66 9.24 -1.76
C ARG A 138 18.91 8.61 -1.14
N HIS A 139 20.03 8.59 -1.85
CA HIS A 139 21.30 8.13 -1.28
C HIS A 139 21.74 9.01 -0.11
N VAL A 140 21.74 10.34 -0.27
CA VAL A 140 22.09 11.28 0.80
C VAL A 140 21.11 11.15 1.97
N TYR A 141 19.81 11.11 1.70
CA TYR A 141 18.76 10.96 2.70
C TYR A 141 18.95 9.70 3.54
N ASN A 142 19.19 8.54 2.90
CA ASN A 142 19.31 7.28 3.62
C ASN A 142 20.65 7.09 4.33
N ALA A 143 21.76 7.57 3.76
CA ALA A 143 23.10 7.18 4.21
C ALA A 143 23.92 8.31 4.85
N GLN A 144 23.48 9.57 4.75
CA GLN A 144 24.30 10.72 5.16
C GLN A 144 23.54 11.72 6.03
N ARG A 145 22.23 11.88 5.82
CA ARG A 145 21.40 12.86 6.55
C ARG A 145 21.11 12.38 7.98
N PRO A 146 21.52 13.13 9.02
CA PRO A 146 21.07 12.87 10.38
C PRO A 146 19.57 13.14 10.54
N HIS A 147 18.87 12.31 11.30
CA HIS A 147 17.47 12.53 11.65
C HIS A 147 17.30 12.67 13.17
N ASP A 148 16.63 13.73 13.61
CA ASP A 148 16.34 13.93 15.05
C ASP A 148 15.52 12.77 15.63
N ALA A 149 14.59 12.22 14.85
CA ALA A 149 13.80 11.05 15.24
C ALA A 149 14.65 9.77 15.38
N LEU A 150 15.91 9.82 14.93
CA LEU A 150 16.89 8.74 15.00
C LEU A 150 18.10 9.11 15.87
N ASP A 151 17.93 10.07 16.80
CA ASP A 151 19.00 10.51 17.72
C ASP A 151 20.27 10.98 17.00
N GLY A 152 20.10 11.59 15.83
CA GLY A 152 21.21 12.04 14.98
C GLY A 152 21.82 10.95 14.09
N GLY A 153 21.30 9.72 14.11
CA GLY A 153 21.67 8.65 13.18
C GLY A 153 21.05 8.82 11.79
N VAL A 154 21.47 7.97 10.85
CA VAL A 154 20.93 7.94 9.48
C VAL A 154 19.96 6.76 9.31
N PRO A 155 19.01 6.82 8.37
CA PRO A 155 18.05 5.72 8.17
C PRO A 155 18.70 4.36 7.91
N LEU A 156 19.84 4.35 7.21
CA LEU A 156 20.59 3.14 6.90
C LEU A 156 21.10 2.41 8.15
N ASP A 157 21.35 3.13 9.26
CA ASP A 157 21.86 2.52 10.51
C ASP A 157 20.85 1.59 11.16
N ARG A 158 19.55 1.80 10.91
CA ARG A 158 18.44 1.04 11.52
C ARG A 158 17.72 0.13 10.54
N TYR A 159 17.87 0.38 9.25
CA TYR A 159 17.14 -0.37 8.24
C TYR A 159 17.68 -1.80 8.08
N GLN A 160 16.78 -2.77 8.05
CA GLN A 160 17.09 -4.16 7.75
C GLN A 160 16.23 -4.64 6.60
N VAL A 161 16.88 -5.28 5.62
CA VAL A 161 16.21 -5.92 4.49
C VAL A 161 15.27 -7.01 5.02
N SER A 162 14.06 -7.07 4.47
CA SER A 162 13.09 -8.08 4.88
C SER A 162 13.55 -9.48 4.46
N PRO A 163 13.46 -10.49 5.34
CA PRO A 163 13.76 -11.87 4.98
C PRO A 163 12.70 -12.50 4.06
N ARG A 164 11.54 -11.84 3.88
CA ARG A 164 10.44 -12.33 3.04
C ARG A 164 10.72 -11.97 1.59
N GLN A 165 11.22 -12.90 0.80
CA GLN A 165 11.52 -12.64 -0.60
C GLN A 165 10.25 -12.47 -1.44
N TYR A 166 10.30 -11.56 -2.41
CA TYR A 166 9.26 -11.44 -3.43
C TYR A 166 9.24 -12.68 -4.32
N ARG A 167 8.04 -13.16 -4.67
CA ARG A 167 7.82 -14.25 -5.63
C ARG A 167 7.00 -13.73 -6.79
N GLU A 168 7.41 -14.08 -8.02
CA GLU A 168 6.69 -13.70 -9.24
C GLU A 168 5.33 -14.40 -9.33
N THR A 169 5.22 -15.60 -8.78
CA THR A 169 3.98 -16.38 -8.77
C THR A 169 3.28 -16.24 -7.42
N VAL A 170 2.00 -15.92 -7.49
CA VAL A 170 1.11 -15.89 -6.33
C VAL A 170 0.82 -17.32 -5.90
N GLU A 171 1.24 -17.69 -4.69
CA GLU A 171 0.94 -19.00 -4.12
C GLU A 171 -0.58 -19.19 -3.95
N PRO A 172 -1.08 -20.43 -4.12
CA PRO A 172 -2.41 -20.82 -3.68
C PRO A 172 -2.61 -20.47 -2.20
N PHE A 173 -3.83 -20.09 -1.84
CA PHE A 173 -4.19 -19.80 -0.46
C PHE A 173 -5.24 -20.80 0.01
N GLU A 174 -4.93 -21.53 1.08
CA GLU A 174 -5.85 -22.48 1.70
C GLU A 174 -6.66 -21.79 2.78
N TYR A 175 -7.98 -21.77 2.60
CA TYR A 175 -8.93 -21.32 3.61
C TYR A 175 -9.21 -22.44 4.63
N ALA A 176 -9.71 -22.07 5.81
CA ALA A 176 -10.04 -23.06 6.83
C ALA A 176 -11.20 -23.95 6.35
N LYS A 177 -11.26 -25.21 6.80
CA LYS A 177 -12.27 -26.18 6.36
C LYS A 177 -13.71 -25.72 6.62
N ASP A 178 -13.90 -24.97 7.70
CA ASP A 178 -15.21 -24.46 8.13
C ASP A 178 -15.50 -23.06 7.57
N ASP A 179 -14.61 -22.49 6.75
CA ASP A 179 -14.85 -21.20 6.10
C ASP A 179 -15.96 -21.35 5.05
N LEU A 180 -16.97 -20.47 5.11
CA LEU A 180 -17.95 -20.36 4.03
C LEU A 180 -17.30 -19.62 2.86
N ILE A 181 -16.73 -20.35 1.90
CA ILE A 181 -16.05 -19.73 0.75
C ILE A 181 -17.07 -19.32 -0.32
N ARG A 182 -16.97 -18.09 -0.82
CA ARG A 182 -17.71 -17.62 -1.99
C ARG A 182 -16.81 -16.90 -2.97
N ARG A 183 -17.08 -17.13 -4.26
CA ARG A 183 -16.47 -16.36 -5.33
C ARG A 183 -17.23 -15.06 -5.52
N VAL A 184 -16.51 -13.94 -5.52
CA VAL A 184 -17.08 -12.63 -5.79
C VAL A 184 -17.40 -12.53 -7.28
N GLN A 185 -18.63 -12.15 -7.57
CA GLN A 185 -19.19 -12.01 -8.92
C GLN A 185 -18.85 -10.63 -9.51
N GLN A 186 -19.36 -10.38 -10.72
CA GLN A 186 -19.23 -9.10 -11.39
C GLN A 186 -19.72 -7.95 -10.51
N HIS A 187 -19.05 -6.80 -10.62
CA HIS A 187 -19.36 -5.59 -9.84
C HIS A 187 -19.19 -5.74 -8.31
N GLY A 188 -18.56 -6.82 -7.85
CA GLY A 188 -18.28 -7.03 -6.42
C GLY A 188 -19.41 -7.69 -5.63
N PHE A 189 -20.39 -8.31 -6.29
CA PHE A 189 -21.51 -8.97 -5.62
C PHE A 189 -21.15 -10.36 -5.08
N VAL A 190 -21.75 -10.74 -3.96
CA VAL A 190 -21.60 -12.06 -3.35
C VAL A 190 -22.91 -12.49 -2.70
N SER A 191 -23.20 -13.80 -2.72
CA SER A 191 -24.36 -14.38 -2.04
C SER A 191 -23.94 -15.33 -0.94
N ILE A 192 -24.42 -15.06 0.28
CA ILE A 192 -24.22 -15.90 1.47
C ILE A 192 -25.58 -16.18 2.12
N LEU A 193 -25.84 -17.44 2.41
CA LEU A 193 -27.10 -17.92 3.03
C LEU A 193 -28.37 -17.37 2.35
N GLY A 194 -28.37 -17.28 1.01
CA GLY A 194 -29.51 -16.80 0.22
C GLY A 194 -29.66 -15.28 0.15
N ARG A 195 -28.80 -14.49 0.82
CA ARG A 195 -28.81 -13.02 0.77
C ARG A 195 -27.74 -12.52 -0.18
N LEU A 196 -28.11 -11.61 -1.09
CA LEU A 196 -27.20 -10.97 -2.04
C LEU A 196 -26.70 -9.64 -1.47
N MET A 197 -25.40 -9.39 -1.56
CA MET A 197 -24.82 -8.12 -1.13
C MET A 197 -23.61 -7.72 -1.98
N ARG A 198 -23.25 -6.43 -1.90
CA ARG A 198 -22.04 -5.91 -2.52
C ARG A 198 -20.93 -5.87 -1.47
N LEU A 199 -19.82 -6.53 -1.76
CA LEU A 199 -18.59 -6.50 -0.98
C LEU A 199 -17.72 -5.33 -1.50
N CYS A 200 -16.71 -5.62 -2.31
CA CYS A 200 -15.98 -4.60 -3.06
C CYS A 200 -15.61 -5.14 -4.45
N ARG A 201 -15.72 -4.27 -5.47
CA ARG A 201 -15.44 -4.61 -6.87
C ARG A 201 -14.00 -5.08 -7.09
N ALA A 202 -13.04 -4.60 -6.29
CA ALA A 202 -11.64 -5.01 -6.43
C ALA A 202 -11.42 -6.53 -6.22
N PHE A 203 -12.32 -7.20 -5.50
CA PHE A 203 -12.27 -8.64 -5.28
C PHE A 203 -12.98 -9.46 -6.36
N GLU A 204 -13.50 -8.84 -7.43
CA GLU A 204 -14.18 -9.54 -8.52
C GLU A 204 -13.35 -10.75 -9.03
N GLY A 205 -13.99 -11.91 -9.10
CA GLY A 205 -13.36 -13.17 -9.50
C GLY A 205 -12.53 -13.86 -8.41
N LYS A 206 -12.26 -13.21 -7.28
CA LYS A 206 -11.53 -13.78 -6.12
C LYS A 206 -12.46 -14.59 -5.22
N SER A 207 -11.87 -15.53 -4.49
CA SER A 207 -12.55 -16.34 -3.46
C SER A 207 -12.35 -15.69 -2.10
N VAL A 208 -13.44 -15.43 -1.39
CA VAL A 208 -13.49 -14.80 -0.06
C VAL A 208 -14.11 -15.78 0.92
N ALA A 209 -13.52 -15.90 2.10
CA ALA A 209 -14.06 -16.68 3.21
C ALA A 209 -14.98 -15.82 4.07
N PHE A 210 -16.13 -16.36 4.44
CA PHE A 210 -17.06 -15.75 5.39
C PHE A 210 -17.04 -16.57 6.67
N ARG A 211 -16.61 -15.95 7.76
CA ARG A 211 -16.45 -16.59 9.06
C ARG A 211 -17.55 -16.10 10.01
N PRO A 212 -18.34 -16.98 10.63
CA PRO A 212 -19.31 -16.56 11.62
C PRO A 212 -18.59 -15.92 12.81
N THR A 213 -19.19 -14.88 13.38
CA THR A 213 -18.73 -14.28 14.64
C THR A 213 -19.46 -14.91 15.83
N GLY A 214 -19.20 -14.41 17.03
CA GLY A 214 -19.99 -14.77 18.22
C GLY A 214 -21.43 -14.23 18.19
N THR A 215 -21.78 -13.39 17.21
CA THR A 215 -23.12 -12.81 17.05
C THR A 215 -23.84 -13.46 15.88
N ASP A 216 -25.06 -13.96 16.12
CA ASP A 216 -25.86 -14.63 15.09
C ASP A 216 -26.18 -13.69 13.92
N GLY A 217 -26.06 -14.20 12.70
CA GLY A 217 -26.19 -13.44 11.46
C GLY A 217 -25.04 -12.48 11.15
N VAL A 218 -24.01 -12.38 11.99
CA VAL A 218 -22.85 -11.50 11.76
C VAL A 218 -21.62 -12.30 11.34
N PHE A 219 -21.03 -11.93 10.21
CA PHE A 219 -19.89 -12.59 9.58
C PHE A 219 -18.72 -11.64 9.38
N GLU A 220 -17.50 -12.17 9.37
CA GLU A 220 -16.34 -11.47 8.86
C GLU A 220 -15.98 -11.99 7.48
N ALA A 221 -15.85 -11.08 6.51
CA ALA A 221 -15.33 -11.40 5.19
C ALA A 221 -13.80 -11.30 5.20
N TRP A 222 -13.14 -12.36 4.75
CA TRP A 222 -11.69 -12.49 4.71
C TRP A 222 -11.21 -12.85 3.31
N PHE A 223 -10.30 -12.05 2.76
CA PHE A 223 -9.53 -12.42 1.58
C PHE A 223 -8.11 -12.76 2.00
N ARG A 224 -7.76 -14.03 1.83
CA ARG A 224 -6.50 -14.59 2.33
C ARG A 224 -6.31 -14.29 3.82
N HIS A 225 -5.26 -13.54 4.16
CA HIS A 225 -4.93 -13.10 5.51
C HIS A 225 -5.50 -11.72 5.87
N GLN A 226 -6.23 -11.06 4.97
CA GLN A 226 -6.78 -9.73 5.16
C GLN A 226 -8.26 -9.80 5.48
N LYS A 227 -8.67 -9.23 6.61
CA LYS A 227 -10.07 -8.93 6.88
C LYS A 227 -10.52 -7.78 5.97
N ILE A 228 -11.61 -8.00 5.24
CA ILE A 228 -12.22 -6.99 4.37
C ILE A 228 -13.16 -6.13 5.20
N GLU A 229 -14.20 -6.74 5.74
CA GLU A 229 -15.24 -6.05 6.51
C GLU A 229 -16.00 -7.02 7.44
N THR A 230 -16.75 -6.46 8.38
CA THR A 230 -17.74 -7.19 9.17
C THR A 230 -19.12 -6.93 8.58
N ILE A 231 -19.85 -8.00 8.30
CA ILE A 231 -21.13 -8.01 7.62
C ILE A 231 -22.18 -8.46 8.61
N ASP A 232 -23.20 -7.63 8.82
CA ASP A 232 -24.40 -8.03 9.54
C ASP A 232 -25.51 -8.37 8.54
N LEU A 233 -25.77 -9.67 8.36
CA LEU A 233 -26.82 -10.13 7.46
C LEU A 233 -28.18 -9.63 7.89
N ASN A 234 -28.43 -9.43 9.18
CA ASN A 234 -29.73 -9.01 9.70
C ASN A 234 -30.13 -7.61 9.22
N THR A 235 -29.15 -6.79 8.84
CA THR A 235 -29.37 -5.44 8.30
C THR A 235 -29.69 -5.43 6.80
N LEU A 236 -29.44 -6.54 6.09
CA LEU A 236 -29.73 -6.65 4.67
C LEU A 236 -31.21 -6.98 4.46
N ALA A 237 -31.86 -6.20 3.59
CA ALA A 237 -33.24 -6.46 3.17
C ALA A 237 -33.36 -7.88 2.60
N ARG A 238 -34.47 -8.55 2.94
CA ARG A 238 -34.78 -9.92 2.48
C ARG A 238 -35.05 -9.98 0.99
#